data_AF-A0A3A0B9G9-F1
#
_entry.id   AF-A0A3A0B9G9-F1
#
_cell.length_a   1.000
_cell.length_b   1.000
_cell.length_c   1.000
_cell.angle_alpha   90.00
_cell.angle_beta   90.00
_cell.angle_gamma   90.00
#
_symmetry.space_group_name_H-M   'P 1'
#
loop_
_entity.id
_entity.type
_entity.pdbx_description
1 polymer ?
#
loop_
_entity_poly.entity_id
_entity_poly.type
_entity_poly.pdbx_seq_one_letter_code
_entity_poly.pdbx_strand_id
1 'polypeptide(L)'
;MNTRLLSIIRKEFIQIFRDPRTLAMILVIPVMQLFLLGYSATNDVRNIPLAVLDRSHSPESRALLDAYRAADYFRIAFSVDSESEIEDLISRGEARAAVIIPPDYAQRLADGNAQIAFILDGSDPTSASTALSAAQLISQTHATDILAEKFSRSGTNLRVRPPVEARTTVWYNPDMVSAHFMIPGVIGMILYAIAAIL
;
A
#
# COMPACT_ATOMS: atom_id res chain seq x y z
N MET A 1 -15.43 37.23 -36.41
CA MET A 1 -15.79 36.12 -35.50
C MET A 1 -17.12 35.55 -35.97
N ASN A 2 -17.17 34.29 -36.39
CA ASN A 2 -18.30 33.74 -37.16
C ASN A 2 -19.59 33.69 -36.33
N THR A 3 -20.55 34.58 -36.62
CA THR A 3 -21.85 34.72 -35.92
C THR A 3 -22.64 33.41 -35.87
N ARG A 4 -22.46 32.53 -36.87
CA ARG A 4 -23.08 31.18 -36.90
C ARG A 4 -22.56 30.24 -35.82
N LEU A 5 -21.25 30.28 -35.54
CA LEU A 5 -20.64 29.44 -34.51
C LEU A 5 -21.17 29.84 -33.12
N LEU A 6 -21.27 31.14 -32.86
CA LEU A 6 -21.76 31.67 -31.58
C LEU A 6 -23.24 31.29 -31.34
N SER A 7 -24.07 31.31 -32.38
CA SER A 7 -25.47 30.88 -32.30
C SER A 7 -25.61 29.38 -32.02
N ILE A 8 -24.75 28.54 -32.60
CA ILE A 8 -24.73 27.09 -32.33
C ILE A 8 -24.32 26.84 -30.88
N ILE A 9 -23.23 27.45 -30.41
CA ILE A 9 -22.76 27.32 -29.03
C ILE A 9 -23.87 27.71 -28.04
N ARG A 10 -24.52 28.85 -28.26
CA ARG A 10 -25.62 29.32 -27.40
C ARG A 10 -26.78 28.31 -27.35
N LYS A 11 -27.14 27.72 -28.50
CA LYS A 11 -28.20 26.70 -28.57
C LYS A 11 -27.85 25.48 -27.73
N GLU A 12 -26.64 24.96 -27.86
CA GLU A 12 -26.20 23.76 -27.12
C GLU A 12 -26.19 24.00 -25.61
N PHE A 13 -25.68 25.15 -25.13
CA PHE A 13 -25.74 25.49 -23.71
C PHE A 13 -27.18 25.55 -23.18
N ILE A 14 -28.09 26.20 -23.91
CA ILE A 14 -29.51 26.24 -23.54
C ILE A 14 -30.10 24.83 -23.48
N GLN A 15 -29.74 23.96 -24.44
CA GLN A 15 -30.22 22.59 -24.50
C GLN A 15 -29.72 21.76 -23.30
N ILE A 16 -28.44 21.90 -22.92
CA ILE A 16 -27.85 21.25 -21.76
C ILE A 16 -28.54 21.69 -20.46
N PHE A 17 -28.75 22.99 -20.26
CA PHE A 17 -29.42 23.49 -19.04
C PHE A 17 -30.89 23.09 -18.96
N ARG A 18 -31.53 22.81 -20.10
CA ARG A 18 -32.95 22.43 -20.16
C ARG A 18 -33.18 20.93 -20.07
N ASP A 19 -32.15 20.11 -20.28
CA ASP A 19 -32.21 18.67 -20.06
C ASP A 19 -31.67 18.33 -18.65
N PRO A 20 -32.55 18.11 -17.65
CA PRO A 20 -32.13 17.83 -16.29
C PRO A 20 -31.32 16.53 -16.16
N ARG A 21 -31.46 15.57 -17.09
CA ARG A 21 -30.66 14.33 -17.09
C ARG A 21 -29.23 14.62 -17.51
N THR A 22 -29.05 15.37 -18.60
CA THR A 22 -27.73 15.80 -19.08
C THR A 22 -27.03 16.67 -18.04
N LEU A 23 -27.74 17.62 -17.45
CA LEU A 23 -27.20 18.47 -16.38
C LEU A 23 -26.79 17.65 -15.15
N ALA A 24 -27.61 16.67 -14.73
CA ALA A 24 -27.27 15.77 -13.64
C ALA A 24 -26.04 14.91 -13.97
N MET A 25 -25.91 14.37 -15.18
CA MET A 25 -24.73 13.59 -15.57
C MET A 25 -23.45 14.43 -15.55
N ILE A 26 -23.49 15.64 -16.12
CA ILE A 26 -22.34 16.56 -16.19
C ILE A 26 -21.86 16.98 -14.80
N LEU A 27 -22.75 17.06 -13.81
CA LEU A 27 -22.41 17.54 -12.47
C LEU A 27 -22.15 16.39 -11.49
N VAL A 28 -23.02 15.38 -11.45
CA VAL A 28 -22.96 14.26 -10.50
C VAL A 28 -21.83 13.29 -10.86
N ILE A 29 -21.65 12.91 -12.14
CA ILE A 29 -20.64 11.92 -12.52
C ILE A 29 -19.23 12.42 -12.17
N PRO A 30 -18.80 13.64 -12.55
CA PRO A 30 -17.46 14.13 -12.20
C PRO A 30 -17.26 14.32 -10.70
N VAL A 31 -18.30 14.78 -9.98
CA VAL A 31 -18.23 14.91 -8.52
C VAL A 31 -18.06 13.54 -7.86
N MET A 32 -18.84 12.54 -8.26
CA MET A 32 -18.67 11.17 -7.76
C MET A 32 -17.29 10.60 -8.12
N GLN A 33 -16.83 10.81 -9.35
CA GLN A 33 -15.48 10.39 -9.78
C GLN A 33 -14.40 11.05 -8.91
N LEU A 34 -14.52 12.33 -8.60
CA LEU A 34 -13.57 13.05 -7.74
C LEU A 34 -13.56 12.48 -6.32
N PHE A 35 -14.71 12.15 -5.75
CA PHE A 35 -14.80 11.47 -4.46
C PHE A 35 -14.18 10.07 -4.49
N LEU A 36 -14.51 9.26 -5.49
CA LEU A 36 -13.98 7.90 -5.64
C LEU A 36 -12.46 7.90 -5.82
N LEU A 37 -11.94 8.71 -6.73
CA LEU A 37 -10.50 8.82 -7.01
C LEU A 37 -9.75 9.45 -5.84
N GLY A 38 -10.30 10.48 -5.20
CA GLY A 38 -9.70 11.10 -4.02
C GLY A 38 -9.62 10.16 -2.82
N TYR A 39 -10.68 9.35 -2.61
CA TYR A 39 -10.70 8.34 -1.57
C TYR A 39 -9.70 7.21 -1.83
N SER A 40 -9.59 6.72 -3.08
CA SER A 40 -8.60 5.69 -3.43
C SER A 40 -7.17 6.19 -3.25
N ALA A 41 -6.86 7.37 -3.79
CA ALA A 41 -5.50 7.93 -3.77
C ALA A 41 -4.95 8.16 -2.35
N THR A 42 -5.82 8.45 -1.37
CA THR A 42 -5.41 8.69 0.02
C THR A 42 -5.15 7.38 0.79
N ASN A 43 -5.88 6.31 0.46
CA ASN A 43 -5.82 5.03 1.18
C ASN A 43 -4.83 4.02 0.60
N ASP A 44 -4.47 4.11 -0.69
CA ASP A 44 -3.60 3.10 -1.30
C ASP A 44 -2.14 3.15 -0.79
N VAL A 45 -1.68 4.31 -0.31
CA VAL A 45 -0.27 4.52 0.07
C VAL A 45 -0.03 4.52 1.58
N ARG A 46 -1.07 4.78 2.38
CA ARG A 46 -0.97 4.90 3.85
C ARG A 46 -2.01 3.98 4.48
N ASN A 47 -1.76 3.54 5.71
CA ASN A 47 -2.71 2.72 6.46
C ASN A 47 -2.92 1.29 5.91
N ILE A 48 -1.90 0.72 5.26
CA ILE A 48 -1.94 -0.63 4.69
C ILE A 48 -2.20 -1.64 5.82
N PRO A 49 -3.29 -2.44 5.75
CA PRO A 49 -3.61 -3.42 6.77
C PRO A 49 -2.52 -4.50 6.83
N LEU A 50 -1.80 -4.53 7.96
CA LEU A 50 -0.68 -5.42 8.23
C LEU A 50 -1.12 -6.52 9.22
N ALA A 51 -0.94 -7.78 8.83
CA ALA A 51 -1.02 -8.92 9.73
C ALA A 51 0.36 -9.20 10.35
N VAL A 52 0.41 -9.51 11.64
CA VAL A 52 1.65 -9.74 12.38
C VAL A 52 1.64 -11.13 12.97
N LEU A 53 2.63 -11.94 12.61
CA LEU A 53 2.94 -13.20 13.27
C LEU A 53 4.25 -13.02 14.05
N ASP A 54 4.13 -12.70 15.34
CA ASP A 54 5.29 -12.58 16.23
C ASP A 54 5.52 -13.89 16.98
N ARG A 55 6.51 -14.70 16.55
CA ARG A 55 6.91 -15.91 17.27
C ARG A 55 7.99 -15.67 18.33
N SER A 56 8.61 -14.48 18.35
CA SER A 56 9.68 -14.11 19.29
C SER A 56 9.11 -13.66 20.63
N HIS A 57 7.99 -12.90 20.60
CA HIS A 57 7.34 -12.30 21.76
C HIS A 57 8.29 -11.52 22.69
N SER A 58 9.39 -11.00 22.15
CA SER A 58 10.47 -10.39 22.92
C SER A 58 10.32 -8.85 22.95
N PRO A 59 11.02 -8.15 23.86
CA PRO A 59 11.05 -6.69 23.83
C PRO A 59 11.53 -6.12 22.49
N GLU A 60 12.47 -6.81 21.84
CA GLU A 60 13.01 -6.43 20.53
C GLU A 60 11.98 -6.59 19.41
N SER A 61 11.19 -7.67 19.41
CA SER A 61 10.12 -7.84 18.41
C SER A 61 9.05 -6.76 18.56
N ARG A 62 8.69 -6.39 19.80
CA ARG A 62 7.76 -5.29 20.08
C ARG A 62 8.31 -3.95 19.61
N ALA A 63 9.58 -3.66 19.85
CA ALA A 63 10.23 -2.43 19.38
C ALA A 63 10.21 -2.31 17.84
N LEU A 64 10.42 -3.42 17.13
CA LEU A 64 10.27 -3.46 15.67
C LEU A 64 8.82 -3.15 15.26
N LEU A 65 7.82 -3.77 15.90
CA LEU A 65 6.41 -3.51 15.60
C LEU A 65 6.01 -2.07 15.90
N ASP A 66 6.57 -1.46 16.94
CA ASP A 66 6.35 -0.06 17.26
C ASP A 66 6.98 0.87 16.21
N ALA A 67 8.12 0.51 15.62
CA ALA A 67 8.68 1.22 14.47
C ALA A 67 7.76 1.15 13.24
N TYR A 68 7.13 0.00 12.97
CA TYR A 68 6.12 -0.13 11.92
C TYR A 68 4.88 0.70 12.19
N ARG A 69 4.42 0.80 13.45
CA ARG A 69 3.30 1.68 13.85
C ARG A 69 3.64 3.15 13.68
N ALA A 70 4.84 3.57 14.08
CA ALA A 70 5.26 4.96 14.04
C ALA A 70 5.46 5.52 12.63
N ALA A 71 5.64 4.65 11.63
CA ALA A 71 5.89 5.06 10.26
C ALA A 71 4.63 5.48 9.49
N ASP A 72 3.42 5.27 10.02
CA ASP A 72 2.10 5.59 9.42
C ASP A 72 1.80 4.97 8.03
N TYR A 73 2.70 4.15 7.48
CA TYR A 73 2.46 3.39 6.25
C TYR A 73 1.63 2.13 6.50
N PHE A 74 1.84 1.49 7.65
CA PHE A 74 1.21 0.22 7.99
C PHE A 74 0.31 0.39 9.20
N ARG A 75 -0.87 -0.19 9.13
CA ARG A 75 -1.77 -0.35 10.26
C ARG A 75 -1.75 -1.80 10.69
N ILE A 76 -1.17 -2.07 11.85
CA ILE A 76 -1.24 -3.40 12.47
C ILE A 76 -2.70 -3.69 12.78
N ALA A 77 -3.35 -4.45 11.91
CA ALA A 77 -4.78 -4.72 11.94
C ALA A 77 -5.08 -6.08 12.58
N PHE A 78 -4.15 -7.03 12.43
CA PHE A 78 -4.31 -8.40 12.90
C PHE A 78 -3.03 -8.87 13.58
N SER A 79 -3.18 -9.57 14.70
CA SER A 79 -2.15 -10.41 15.29
C SER A 79 -2.60 -11.85 15.08
N VAL A 80 -1.79 -12.65 14.41
CA VAL A 80 -2.11 -14.03 14.04
C VAL A 80 -1.14 -14.99 14.72
N ASP A 81 -1.57 -16.23 14.92
CA ASP A 81 -0.78 -17.27 15.57
C ASP A 81 -0.19 -18.28 14.56
N SER A 82 -0.66 -18.24 13.30
CA SER A 82 -0.26 -19.17 12.25
C SER A 82 -0.05 -18.50 10.89
N GLU A 83 0.77 -19.13 10.04
CA GLU A 83 0.98 -18.67 8.66
C GLU A 83 -0.26 -18.91 7.78
N SER A 84 -1.07 -19.92 8.09
CA SER A 84 -2.35 -20.17 7.40
C SER A 84 -3.34 -19.03 7.61
N GLU A 85 -3.38 -18.43 8.80
CA GLU A 85 -4.23 -17.25 9.02
C GLU A 85 -3.76 -16.03 8.20
N ILE A 86 -2.45 -15.88 7.98
CA ILE A 86 -1.92 -14.85 7.07
C ILE A 86 -2.45 -15.09 5.66
N GLU A 87 -2.36 -16.33 5.15
CA GLU A 87 -2.86 -16.70 3.83
C GLU A 87 -4.36 -16.44 3.69
N ASP A 88 -5.15 -16.81 4.70
CA ASP A 88 -6.59 -16.58 4.71
C ASP A 88 -6.94 -15.08 4.77
N LEU A 89 -6.18 -14.27 5.51
CA LEU A 89 -6.43 -12.82 5.61
C LEU A 89 -6.04 -12.09 4.33
N ILE A 90 -4.93 -12.47 3.70
CA ILE A 90 -4.49 -11.86 2.44
C ILE A 90 -5.42 -12.27 1.29
N SER A 91 -5.79 -13.56 1.21
CA SER A 91 -6.69 -14.05 0.16
C SER A 91 -8.10 -13.43 0.21
N ARG A 92 -8.58 -13.08 1.41
CA ARG A 92 -9.83 -12.34 1.62
C ARG A 92 -9.70 -10.83 1.39
N GLY A 93 -8.48 -10.31 1.20
CA GLY A 93 -8.20 -8.89 1.05
C GLY A 93 -8.36 -8.07 2.34
N GLU A 94 -8.44 -8.74 3.50
CA GLU A 94 -8.53 -8.08 4.81
C GLU A 94 -7.16 -7.56 5.26
N ALA A 95 -6.09 -8.32 4.98
CA ALA A 95 -4.70 -7.90 5.09
C ALA A 95 -4.11 -7.70 3.70
N ARG A 96 -3.28 -6.67 3.51
CA ARG A 96 -2.53 -6.44 2.25
C ARG A 96 -1.03 -6.67 2.40
N ALA A 97 -0.56 -6.79 3.65
CA ALA A 97 0.80 -7.13 3.98
C ALA A 97 0.82 -8.03 5.23
N ALA A 98 1.90 -8.79 5.40
CA ALA A 98 2.17 -9.48 6.64
C ALA A 98 3.65 -9.43 7.02
N VAL A 99 3.94 -9.46 8.31
CA VAL A 99 5.30 -9.60 8.84
C VAL A 99 5.38 -10.82 9.73
N ILE A 100 6.38 -11.66 9.50
CA ILE A 100 6.67 -12.84 10.29
C ILE A 100 7.99 -12.61 11.01
N ILE A 101 7.93 -12.59 12.33
CA ILE A 101 9.09 -12.46 13.22
C ILE A 101 9.42 -13.86 13.75
N PRO A 102 10.62 -14.40 13.43
CA PRO A 102 10.99 -15.74 13.87
C PRO A 102 11.24 -15.80 15.38
N PRO A 103 11.13 -16.97 16.02
CA PRO A 103 11.29 -17.11 17.47
C PRO A 103 12.70 -16.76 17.98
N ASP A 104 13.71 -16.81 17.13
CA ASP A 104 15.10 -16.49 17.46
C ASP A 104 15.52 -15.05 17.10
N TYR A 105 14.53 -14.18 16.80
CA TYR A 105 14.78 -12.81 16.38
C TYR A 105 15.64 -12.01 17.36
N ALA A 106 15.33 -12.04 18.66
CA ALA A 106 16.09 -11.30 19.67
C ALA A 106 17.57 -11.72 19.74
N GLN A 107 17.82 -13.03 19.69
CA GLN A 107 19.17 -13.58 19.71
C GLN A 107 19.94 -13.19 18.44
N ARG A 108 19.32 -13.34 17.28
CA ARG A 108 19.91 -12.95 16.00
C ARG A 108 20.15 -11.44 15.91
N LEU A 109 19.33 -10.63 16.57
CA LEU A 109 19.51 -9.18 16.62
C LEU A 109 20.74 -8.79 17.45
N ALA A 110 20.99 -9.52 18.54
CA ALA A 110 22.21 -9.37 19.33
C ALA A 110 23.45 -9.69 18.47
N ASP A 111 23.39 -10.78 17.70
CA ASP A 111 24.44 -11.26 16.81
C ASP A 111 24.60 -10.43 15.52
N GLY A 112 23.67 -9.51 15.24
CA GLY A 112 23.68 -8.64 14.05
C GLY A 112 23.28 -9.36 12.76
N ASN A 113 22.47 -10.40 12.85
CA ASN A 113 21.97 -11.21 11.74
C ASN A 113 20.45 -11.48 11.83
N ALA A 114 19.67 -10.58 12.44
CA ALA A 114 18.23 -10.73 12.52
C ALA A 114 17.60 -10.67 11.14
N GLN A 115 16.67 -11.60 10.90
CA GLN A 115 15.90 -11.66 9.66
C GLN A 115 14.42 -11.67 9.99
N ILE A 116 13.64 -10.93 9.21
CA ILE A 116 12.17 -10.98 9.24
C ILE A 116 11.68 -11.30 7.85
N ALA A 117 10.55 -12.00 7.75
CA ALA A 117 9.88 -12.19 6.47
C ALA A 117 8.78 -11.13 6.34
N PHE A 118 8.77 -10.43 5.21
CA PHE A 118 7.75 -9.46 4.86
C PHE A 118 7.00 -9.99 3.65
N ILE A 119 5.69 -10.12 3.75
CA ILE A 119 4.82 -10.65 2.70
C ILE A 119 3.93 -9.51 2.22
N LEU A 120 3.78 -9.37 0.91
CA LEU A 120 2.96 -8.33 0.29
C LEU A 120 1.99 -8.93 -0.72
N ASP A 121 0.77 -8.44 -0.75
CA ASP A 121 -0.14 -8.66 -1.86
C ASP A 121 0.30 -7.81 -3.07
N GLY A 122 0.67 -8.48 -4.16
CA GLY A 122 1.07 -7.86 -5.43
C GLY A 122 -0.08 -7.55 -6.38
N SER A 123 -1.33 -7.85 -6.00
CA SER A 123 -2.50 -7.68 -6.88
C SER A 123 -2.61 -6.25 -7.45
N ASP A 124 -2.26 -5.24 -6.64
CA ASP A 124 -1.95 -3.89 -7.11
C ASP A 124 -0.43 -3.64 -7.04
N PRO A 125 0.28 -3.64 -8.19
CA PRO A 125 1.74 -3.46 -8.21
C PRO A 125 2.19 -2.05 -7.76
N THR A 126 1.33 -1.04 -7.86
CA THR A 126 1.68 0.34 -7.45
C THR A 126 1.68 0.45 -5.93
N SER A 127 0.61 -0.03 -5.30
CA SER A 127 0.52 -0.13 -3.84
C SER A 127 1.59 -1.07 -3.27
N ALA A 128 1.80 -2.24 -3.89
CA ALA A 128 2.80 -3.21 -3.44
C ALA A 128 4.24 -2.66 -3.50
N SER A 129 4.61 -1.97 -4.57
CA SER A 129 5.94 -1.35 -4.71
C SER A 129 6.19 -0.25 -3.67
N THR A 130 5.15 0.54 -3.38
CA THR A 130 5.22 1.60 -2.37
C THR A 130 5.35 1.01 -0.96
N ALA A 131 4.57 -0.03 -0.66
CA ALA A 131 4.65 -0.76 0.61
C ALA A 131 6.02 -1.44 0.79
N LEU A 132 6.55 -2.08 -0.24
CA LEU A 132 7.90 -2.65 -0.24
C LEU A 132 8.96 -1.59 0.10
N SER A 133 8.90 -0.45 -0.57
CA SER A 133 9.82 0.67 -0.34
C SER A 133 9.72 1.20 1.10
N ALA A 134 8.51 1.31 1.64
CA ALA A 134 8.27 1.73 3.02
C ALA A 134 8.83 0.70 4.03
N ALA A 135 8.59 -0.60 3.83
CA ALA A 135 9.10 -1.65 4.71
C ALA A 135 10.63 -1.70 4.72
N GLN A 136 11.27 -1.52 3.55
CA GLN A 136 12.72 -1.40 3.44
C GLN A 136 13.26 -0.18 4.17
N LEU A 137 12.61 0.97 4.04
CA LEU A 137 13.00 2.19 4.75
C LEU A 137 12.89 2.02 6.27
N ILE A 138 11.77 1.49 6.76
CA ILE A 138 11.55 1.23 8.20
C ILE A 138 12.62 0.28 8.73
N SER A 139 12.93 -0.79 8.00
CA SER A 139 13.95 -1.76 8.39
C SER A 139 15.34 -1.13 8.46
N GLN A 140 15.67 -0.24 7.51
CA GLN A 140 16.93 0.50 7.50
C GLN A 140 17.01 1.51 8.65
N THR A 141 15.97 2.31 8.88
CA THR A 141 15.93 3.28 9.97
C THR A 141 16.06 2.59 11.33
N HIS A 142 15.29 1.51 11.56
CA HIS A 142 15.36 0.73 12.78
C HIS A 142 16.76 0.11 12.99
N ALA A 143 17.37 -0.40 11.92
CA ALA A 143 18.74 -0.88 11.95
C ALA A 143 19.74 0.23 12.34
N THR A 144 19.58 1.45 11.83
CA THR A 144 20.40 2.61 12.19
C THR A 144 20.20 3.04 13.64
N ASP A 145 18.97 3.03 14.15
CA ASP A 145 18.65 3.40 15.54
C ASP A 145 19.30 2.43 16.53
N ILE A 146 19.23 1.12 16.25
CA ILE A 146 19.89 0.08 17.05
C ILE A 146 21.40 0.26 17.05
N LEU A 147 21.99 0.59 15.89
CA LEU A 147 23.42 0.85 15.79
C LEU A 147 23.81 2.08 16.62
N ALA A 148 23.05 3.18 16.52
CA ALA A 148 23.29 4.39 17.30
C ALA A 148 23.24 4.12 18.82
N GLU A 149 22.25 3.36 19.28
CA GLU A 149 22.12 2.96 20.69
C GLU A 149 23.32 2.09 21.15
N LYS A 150 23.76 1.12 20.32
CA LYS A 150 24.95 0.30 20.60
C LYS A 150 26.23 1.14 20.62
N PHE A 151 26.38 2.12 19.72
CA PHE A 151 27.53 3.04 19.71
C PHE A 151 27.59 3.91 20.97
N SER A 152 26.46 4.48 21.39
CA SER A 152 26.38 5.28 22.61
C SER A 152 26.68 4.49 23.88
N ARG A 153 26.44 3.16 23.90
CA ARG A 153 26.69 2.29 25.06
C ARG A 153 28.09 1.68 25.09
N SER A 154 28.69 1.36 23.94
CA SER A 154 29.94 0.59 23.90
C SER A 154 31.17 1.33 23.35
N GLY A 155 31.03 2.54 22.78
CA GLY A 155 32.17 3.38 22.36
C GLY A 155 33.16 2.74 21.37
N THR A 156 32.81 1.60 20.76
CA THR A 156 33.73 0.78 19.96
C THR A 156 33.19 0.60 18.54
N ASN A 157 34.04 0.83 17.53
CA ASN A 157 33.74 0.62 16.11
C ASN A 157 33.60 -0.88 15.78
N LEU A 158 32.44 -1.47 16.03
CA LEU A 158 32.11 -2.78 15.48
C LEU A 158 31.71 -2.67 14.01
N ARG A 159 32.18 -3.61 13.20
CA ARG A 159 31.89 -3.71 11.76
C ARG A 159 30.37 -3.66 11.53
N VAL A 160 29.95 -2.62 10.82
CA VAL A 160 28.55 -2.30 10.56
C VAL A 160 28.00 -3.26 9.49
N ARG A 161 27.41 -4.38 9.93
CA ARG A 161 26.39 -5.06 9.13
C ARG A 161 25.02 -4.53 9.58
N PRO A 162 24.07 -4.29 8.68
CA PRO A 162 22.70 -3.96 9.07
C PRO A 162 22.20 -5.07 10.00
N PRO A 163 21.86 -4.79 11.27
CA PRO A 163 21.47 -5.83 12.22
C PRO A 163 20.16 -6.53 11.86
N VAL A 164 19.37 -5.96 10.95
CA VAL A 164 18.07 -6.48 10.50
C VAL A 164 18.03 -6.52 8.96
N GLU A 165 17.72 -7.69 8.41
CA GLU A 165 17.46 -7.89 6.99
C GLU A 165 16.00 -8.34 6.79
N ALA A 166 15.20 -7.53 6.10
CA ALA A 166 13.82 -7.87 5.76
C ALA A 166 13.79 -8.63 4.43
N ARG A 167 13.55 -9.95 4.49
CA ARG A 167 13.32 -10.77 3.31
C ARG A 167 11.90 -10.53 2.83
N THR A 168 11.75 -9.80 1.72
CA THR A 168 10.42 -9.51 1.19
C THR A 168 10.01 -10.51 0.12
N THR A 169 8.77 -10.99 0.18
CA THR A 169 8.13 -11.87 -0.80
C THR A 169 6.81 -11.27 -1.24
N VAL A 170 6.56 -11.28 -2.54
CA VAL A 170 5.31 -10.74 -3.12
C VAL A 170 4.45 -11.90 -3.60
N TRP A 171 3.20 -11.93 -3.18
CA TRP A 171 2.20 -12.92 -3.57
C TRP A 171 1.30 -12.37 -4.67
N TYR A 172 0.59 -13.25 -5.39
CA TYR A 172 -0.31 -12.99 -6.53
C TYR A 172 0.32 -12.38 -7.79
N ASN A 173 1.26 -11.44 -7.68
CA ASN A 173 1.98 -10.83 -8.81
C ASN A 173 3.48 -10.64 -8.48
N PRO A 174 4.27 -11.72 -8.39
CA PRO A 174 5.67 -11.64 -8.00
C PRO A 174 6.52 -10.75 -8.94
N ASP A 175 6.15 -10.72 -10.22
CA ASP A 175 6.83 -9.92 -11.25
C ASP A 175 6.34 -8.46 -11.31
N MET A 176 5.36 -8.08 -10.47
CA MET A 176 4.73 -6.75 -10.42
C MET A 176 4.27 -6.24 -11.81
N VAL A 177 3.75 -7.12 -12.65
CA VAL A 177 3.32 -6.76 -14.01
C VAL A 177 2.04 -5.94 -13.96
N SER A 178 2.13 -4.65 -14.33
CA SER A 178 1.00 -3.71 -14.30
C SER A 178 -0.19 -4.11 -15.18
N ALA A 179 0.07 -4.87 -16.24
CA ALA A 179 -0.97 -5.32 -17.16
C ALA A 179 -2.03 -6.19 -16.48
N HIS A 180 -1.65 -7.04 -15.51
CA HIS A 180 -2.59 -7.90 -14.78
C HIS A 180 -3.62 -7.10 -13.99
N PHE A 181 -3.23 -5.92 -13.49
CA PHE A 181 -4.12 -5.02 -12.76
C PHE A 181 -4.92 -4.10 -13.69
N MET A 182 -4.27 -3.51 -14.71
CA MET A 182 -4.89 -2.48 -15.53
C MET A 182 -5.88 -3.01 -16.58
N ILE A 183 -5.62 -4.20 -17.16
CA ILE A 183 -6.43 -4.72 -18.28
C ILE A 183 -7.93 -4.83 -17.92
N PRO A 184 -8.32 -5.43 -16.78
CA PRO A 184 -9.73 -5.48 -16.36
C PRO A 184 -10.37 -4.09 -16.25
N GLY A 185 -9.65 -3.12 -15.69
CA GLY A 185 -10.13 -1.74 -15.54
C GLY A 185 -10.35 -1.04 -16.89
N VAL A 186 -9.44 -1.24 -17.85
CA VAL A 186 -9.57 -0.70 -19.21
C VAL A 186 -10.77 -1.31 -19.93
N ILE A 187 -11.04 -2.61 -19.77
CA ILE A 187 -12.24 -3.25 -20.33
C ILE A 187 -13.51 -2.56 -19.80
N GLY A 188 -13.60 -2.35 -18.48
CA GLY A 188 -14.71 -1.63 -17.87
C GLY A 188 -14.87 -0.20 -18.39
N MET A 189 -13.76 0.50 -18.59
CA MET A 189 -13.76 1.87 -19.13
C MET A 189 -14.25 1.92 -20.58
N ILE A 190 -13.85 0.94 -21.42
CA ILE A 190 -14.34 0.79 -22.79
C ILE A 190 -15.85 0.53 -22.80
N LEU A 191 -16.33 -0.39 -21.95
CA LEU A 191 -17.76 -0.70 -21.82
C LEU A 191 -18.57 0.53 -21.39
N TYR A 192 -18.07 1.30 -20.41
CA TYR A 192 -18.68 2.55 -19.98
C TYR A 192 -18.76 3.58 -21.11
N ALA A 193 -17.66 3.78 -21.85
CA ALA A 193 -17.61 4.74 -22.95
C ALA A 193 -18.62 4.39 -24.05
N ILE A 194 -18.74 3.11 -24.40
CA ILE A 194 -19.73 2.62 -25.38
C ILE A 194 -21.15 2.86 -24.86
N ALA A 195 -21.43 2.51 -23.61
CA ALA A 195 -22.75 2.67 -23.00
C ALA A 195 -23.17 4.14 -22.80
N ALA A 196 -22.22 5.06 -22.64
CA ALA A 196 -22.49 6.48 -22.51
C ALA A 196 -22.75 7.19 -23.85
N ILE A 197 -22.25 6.61 -24.96
CA ILE A 197 -22.46 7.12 -26.32
C ILE A 197 -23.77 6.60 -26.93
N LEU A 198 -24.19 5.38 -26.58
CA LEU A 198 -25.44 4.73 -27.01
C LEU A 198 -26.66 5.29 -26.26
#